data_AF-A0AAJ0BBQ4-F1
#
_entry.id   AF-A0AAJ0BBQ4-F1
#
_cell.length_a   1.000
_cell.length_b   1.000
_cell.length_c   1.000
_cell.angle_alpha   90.00
_cell.angle_beta   90.00
_cell.angle_gamma   90.00
#
_symmetry.space_group_name_H-M   'P 1'
#
loop_
_entity.id
_entity.type
_entity.pdbx_description
1 polymer ?
#
loop_
_entity_poly.entity_id
_entity_poly.type
_entity_poly.pdbx_seq_one_letter_code
_entity_poly.pdbx_strand_id
1 'polypeptide(L)'
;MGSLVGPLTTTFVAPTTCPTSFSNTYVDERTVLAIGPLRKHTECFPKNFVAVRDFYYSPGVCPAGYETACSSFNSAGTVTETVVTCCPRSFTCQTESIFPEQITFGCVSRTGATWTFPTLTVLSSGEPVSVKSLAFTDPLGNTGGVNAFSIQIRYQSTDFTTPTITSAVRPPQPHCLRQN
;
A
#
# COMPACT_ATOMS: atom_id res chain seq x y z
N MET A 1 6.13 -7.54 -16.09
CA MET A 1 4.77 -7.97 -15.72
C MET A 1 4.76 -8.10 -14.20
N GLY A 2 3.77 -7.53 -13.53
CA GLY A 2 3.69 -7.62 -12.06
C GLY A 2 3.33 -9.04 -11.59
N SER A 3 3.57 -9.34 -10.31
CA SER A 3 3.25 -10.62 -9.68
C SER A 3 2.09 -10.49 -8.68
N LEU A 4 1.06 -11.34 -8.82
CA LEU A 4 -0.09 -11.39 -7.91
C LEU A 4 0.31 -12.00 -6.56
N VAL A 5 -0.01 -11.32 -5.45
CA VAL A 5 0.21 -11.84 -4.08
C VAL A 5 -1.06 -12.33 -3.38
N GLY A 6 -2.22 -12.10 -3.99
CA GLY A 6 -3.52 -12.57 -3.52
C GLY A 6 -4.59 -11.47 -3.53
N PRO A 7 -5.81 -11.77 -3.04
CA PRO A 7 -6.87 -10.78 -2.90
C PRO A 7 -6.68 -9.92 -1.64
N LEU A 8 -7.04 -8.64 -1.74
CA LEU A 8 -7.18 -7.72 -0.61
C LEU A 8 -8.55 -7.04 -0.71
N THR A 9 -9.61 -7.83 -0.57
CA THR A 9 -11.00 -7.39 -0.79
C THR A 9 -11.59 -6.59 0.37
N THR A 10 -10.91 -6.56 1.51
CA THR A 10 -11.30 -5.80 2.69
C THR A 10 -10.20 -4.81 3.07
N THR A 11 -10.58 -3.66 3.61
CA THR A 11 -9.62 -2.66 4.12
C THR A 11 -8.79 -3.27 5.26
N PHE A 12 -7.52 -3.56 4.99
CA PHE A 12 -6.58 -3.98 6.02
C PHE A 12 -6.36 -2.84 7.01
N VAL A 13 -6.46 -3.15 8.30
CA VAL A 13 -6.14 -2.24 9.40
C VAL A 13 -4.96 -2.84 10.14
N ALA A 14 -3.81 -2.18 10.08
CA ALA A 14 -2.64 -2.63 10.82
C ALA A 14 -2.91 -2.54 12.33
N PRO A 15 -2.36 -3.47 13.15
CA PRO A 15 -2.41 -3.38 14.60
C PRO A 15 -1.92 -2.03 15.13
N THR A 16 -2.46 -1.55 16.25
CA THR A 16 -2.01 -0.29 16.88
C THR A 16 -0.57 -0.33 17.38
N THR A 17 -0.03 -1.54 17.59
CA THR A 17 1.38 -1.78 17.94
C THR A 17 2.32 -1.59 16.76
N CYS A 18 1.80 -1.64 15.54
CA CYS A 18 2.56 -1.26 14.38
C CYS A 18 2.81 0.25 14.47
N PRO A 19 4.04 0.71 14.25
CA PRO A 19 4.33 2.13 14.12
C PRO A 19 3.68 2.63 12.82
N THR A 20 2.36 2.79 12.88
CA THR A 20 1.43 3.22 11.83
C THR A 20 1.36 4.74 11.76
N SER A 21 1.91 5.43 12.76
CA SER A 21 2.00 6.87 12.72
C SER A 21 3.22 7.29 11.92
N PHE A 22 2.98 8.19 10.98
CA PHE A 22 3.90 9.15 10.38
C PHE A 22 4.84 9.86 11.38
N SER A 23 4.68 9.62 12.69
CA SER A 23 5.54 10.08 13.78
C SER A 23 6.86 9.30 13.88
N ASN A 24 6.94 8.07 13.35
CA ASN A 24 8.14 7.25 13.40
C ASN A 24 8.89 7.33 12.08
N THR A 25 9.68 8.39 11.92
CA THR A 25 10.67 8.45 10.85
C THR A 25 11.92 7.73 11.33
N TYR A 26 12.49 6.89 10.47
CA TYR A 26 13.73 6.18 10.74
C TYR A 26 14.76 6.44 9.64
N VAL A 27 16.02 6.23 9.99
CA VAL A 27 17.15 6.27 9.08
C VAL A 27 17.97 5.00 9.23
N ASP A 28 18.29 4.35 8.11
CA ASP A 28 19.17 3.17 8.10
C ASP A 28 20.65 3.54 7.92
N GLU A 29 21.52 2.54 7.96
CA GLU A 29 22.98 2.69 7.78
C GLU A 29 23.37 3.27 6.40
N ARG A 30 22.46 3.20 5.42
CA ARG A 30 22.62 3.77 4.08
C ARG A 30 22.02 5.17 3.97
N THR A 31 21.68 5.79 5.11
CA THR A 31 21.08 7.12 5.21
C THR A 31 19.69 7.24 4.58
N VAL A 32 18.99 6.12 4.42
CA VAL A 32 17.66 6.09 3.82
C VAL A 32 16.63 6.52 4.84
N LEU A 33 15.95 7.63 4.56
CA LEU A 33 14.86 8.14 5.38
C LEU A 33 13.53 7.52 4.96
N ALA A 34 12.81 6.94 5.91
CA ALA A 34 11.51 6.37 5.66
C ALA A 34 10.58 6.46 6.88
N ILE A 35 9.28 6.32 6.64
CA ILE A 35 8.24 6.24 7.67
C ILE A 35 7.51 4.90 7.64
N GLY A 36 6.77 4.66 8.73
CA GLY A 36 5.87 3.53 8.85
C GLY A 36 6.55 2.29 9.43
N PRO A 37 5.91 1.12 9.29
CA PRO A 37 6.44 -0.12 9.83
C PRO A 37 7.78 -0.49 9.20
N LEU A 38 8.69 -1.04 10.01
CA LEU A 38 9.89 -1.68 9.49
C LEU A 38 9.49 -2.95 8.75
N ARG A 39 10.17 -3.26 7.63
CA ARG A 39 9.86 -4.42 6.78
C ARG A 39 9.79 -5.76 7.53
N LYS A 40 10.55 -5.91 8.62
CA LYS A 40 10.56 -7.11 9.47
C LYS A 40 9.24 -7.34 10.23
N HIS A 41 8.46 -6.29 10.46
CA HIS A 41 7.16 -6.37 11.12
C HIS A 41 6.07 -6.75 10.11
N THR A 42 6.11 -8.00 9.68
CA THR A 42 5.18 -8.53 8.66
C THR A 42 3.71 -8.42 9.06
N GLU A 43 3.42 -8.42 10.36
CA GLU A 43 2.10 -8.20 10.95
C GLU A 43 1.51 -6.81 10.68
N CYS A 44 2.35 -5.85 10.29
CA CYS A 44 1.97 -4.49 9.98
C CYS A 44 1.59 -4.25 8.52
N PHE A 45 1.66 -5.30 7.71
CA PHE A 45 1.29 -5.26 6.31
C PHE A 45 0.20 -6.28 6.02
N PRO A 46 -0.56 -6.12 4.93
CA PRO A 46 -1.48 -7.15 4.50
C PRO A 46 -0.74 -8.47 4.24
N LYS A 47 -1.44 -9.58 4.41
CA LYS A 47 -0.88 -10.92 4.23
C LYS A 47 -0.24 -11.05 2.83
N ASN A 48 0.93 -11.68 2.75
CA ASN A 48 1.74 -11.86 1.53
C ASN A 48 2.35 -10.57 0.97
N PHE A 49 2.40 -9.49 1.75
CA PHE A 49 3.05 -8.27 1.32
C PHE A 49 4.51 -8.50 0.90
N VAL A 50 4.86 -7.95 -0.26
CA VAL A 50 6.21 -7.90 -0.78
C VAL A 50 6.55 -6.44 -1.04
N ALA A 51 7.62 -5.96 -0.41
CA ALA A 51 8.09 -4.58 -0.51
C ALA A 51 8.80 -4.29 -1.85
N VAL A 52 8.11 -4.50 -2.97
CA VAL A 52 8.58 -4.23 -4.34
C VAL A 52 7.37 -3.84 -5.18
N ARG A 53 7.48 -2.75 -5.94
CA ARG A 53 6.37 -2.18 -6.75
C ARG A 53 5.76 -3.11 -7.80
N ASP A 54 6.42 -4.20 -8.16
CA ASP A 54 5.91 -5.16 -9.14
C ASP A 54 4.90 -6.15 -8.54
N PHE A 55 4.78 -6.25 -7.21
CA PHE A 55 3.83 -7.13 -6.57
C PHE A 55 2.51 -6.42 -6.28
N TYR A 56 1.38 -7.08 -6.53
CA TYR A 56 0.06 -6.46 -6.40
C TYR A 56 -1.00 -7.39 -5.84
N TYR A 57 -1.99 -6.80 -5.18
CA TYR A 57 -3.23 -7.49 -4.80
C TYR A 57 -4.27 -7.33 -5.89
N SER A 58 -5.01 -8.39 -6.21
CA SER A 58 -6.13 -8.32 -7.15
C SER A 58 -7.19 -9.38 -6.82
N PRO A 59 -8.48 -9.01 -6.68
CA PRO A 59 -8.93 -7.63 -6.49
C PRO A 59 -8.39 -7.04 -5.18
N GLY A 60 -8.15 -5.73 -5.13
CA GLY A 60 -7.59 -5.07 -3.96
C GLY A 60 -8.23 -3.72 -3.65
N VAL A 61 -8.31 -3.38 -2.36
CA VAL A 61 -8.63 -2.05 -1.84
C VAL A 61 -7.46 -1.49 -1.03
N CYS A 62 -7.28 -0.16 -1.01
CA CYS A 62 -6.20 0.45 -0.23
C CYS A 62 -6.41 0.18 1.27
N PRO A 63 -5.34 -0.12 2.03
CA PRO A 63 -5.43 -0.25 3.49
C PRO A 63 -5.84 1.04 4.20
N ALA A 64 -6.22 0.93 5.46
CA ALA A 64 -6.49 2.08 6.31
C ALA A 64 -5.23 2.95 6.47
N GLY A 65 -5.40 4.28 6.39
CA GLY A 65 -4.30 5.25 6.45
C GLY A 65 -3.57 5.47 5.11
N TYR A 66 -3.94 4.70 4.08
CA TYR A 66 -3.43 4.83 2.72
C TYR A 66 -4.50 5.40 1.78
N GLU A 67 -4.07 6.16 0.77
CA GLU A 67 -4.92 6.72 -0.28
C GLU A 67 -4.30 6.44 -1.66
N THR A 68 -5.12 6.56 -2.70
CA THR A 68 -4.66 6.45 -4.09
C THR A 68 -3.71 7.60 -4.39
N ALA A 69 -2.42 7.31 -4.53
CA ALA A 69 -1.41 8.32 -4.88
C ALA A 69 -1.21 8.44 -6.40
N CYS A 70 -1.34 7.33 -7.12
CA CYS A 70 -1.38 7.32 -8.57
C CYS A 70 -2.19 6.12 -9.07
N SER A 71 -2.78 6.29 -10.25
CA SER A 71 -3.55 5.26 -10.92
C SER A 71 -3.18 5.19 -12.40
N SER A 72 -3.40 4.01 -12.98
CA SER A 72 -3.29 3.74 -14.42
C SER A 72 -4.27 2.64 -14.80
N PHE A 73 -4.34 2.31 -16.09
CA PHE A 73 -5.19 1.25 -16.59
C PHE A 73 -4.34 0.20 -17.30
N ASN A 74 -4.67 -1.08 -17.08
CA ASN A 74 -4.17 -2.19 -17.87
C ASN A 74 -5.35 -2.82 -18.61
N SER A 75 -5.24 -2.93 -19.93
CA SER A 75 -6.26 -3.57 -20.76
C SER A 75 -5.72 -4.82 -21.42
N ALA A 76 -6.47 -5.91 -21.34
CA ALA A 76 -6.21 -7.17 -22.02
C ALA A 76 -7.49 -7.61 -22.75
N GLY A 77 -7.53 -7.41 -24.06
CA GLY A 77 -8.75 -7.62 -24.85
C GLY A 77 -9.85 -6.64 -24.42
N THR A 78 -11.02 -7.17 -24.01
CA THR A 78 -12.16 -6.38 -23.54
C THR A 78 -12.12 -6.10 -22.04
N VAL A 79 -11.17 -6.68 -21.31
CA VAL A 79 -11.02 -6.53 -19.86
C VAL A 79 -10.12 -5.33 -19.57
N THR A 80 -10.60 -4.40 -18.76
CA THR A 80 -9.81 -3.25 -18.28
C THR A 80 -9.76 -3.27 -16.76
N GLU A 81 -8.55 -3.35 -16.22
CA GLU A 81 -8.26 -3.25 -14.79
C GLU A 81 -7.73 -1.85 -14.46
N THR A 82 -8.17 -1.31 -13.33
CA THR A 82 -7.57 -0.13 -12.73
C THR A 82 -6.39 -0.59 -11.87
N VAL A 83 -5.21 -0.03 -12.11
CA VAL A 83 -4.01 -0.26 -11.30
C VAL A 83 -3.81 0.94 -10.41
N VAL A 84 -3.74 0.73 -9.11
CA VAL A 84 -3.58 1.79 -8.11
C VAL A 84 -2.35 1.51 -7.26
N THR A 85 -1.54 2.54 -7.04
CA THR A 85 -0.53 2.53 -5.99
C THR A 85 -1.09 3.29 -4.79
N CYS A 86 -1.32 2.56 -3.71
CA CYS A 86 -1.72 3.11 -2.43
C CYS A 86 -0.47 3.60 -1.70
N CYS A 87 -0.49 4.87 -1.27
CA CYS A 87 0.53 5.44 -0.40
C CYS A 87 -0.08 5.96 0.89
N PRO A 88 0.71 6.09 1.96
CA PRO A 88 0.28 6.84 3.13
C PRO A 88 -0.20 8.23 2.73
N ARG A 89 -1.19 8.78 3.45
CA ARG A 89 -1.67 10.16 3.24
C ARG A 89 -0.51 11.16 3.14
N SER A 90 -0.63 12.12 2.22
CA SER A 90 0.39 13.15 1.93
C SER A 90 1.68 12.64 1.26
N PHE A 91 1.74 11.36 0.87
CA PHE A 91 2.82 10.82 0.03
C PHE A 91 2.32 10.69 -1.42
N THR A 92 3.26 10.82 -2.36
CA THR A 92 3.03 10.59 -3.78
C THR A 92 3.76 9.35 -4.23
N CYS A 93 3.41 8.84 -5.41
CA CYS A 93 4.11 7.71 -6.01
C CYS A 93 5.56 8.09 -6.31
N GLN A 94 6.48 7.25 -5.88
CA GLN A 94 7.86 7.34 -6.33
C GLN A 94 7.90 6.86 -7.78
N THR A 95 8.28 7.73 -8.72
CA THR A 95 8.37 7.40 -10.15
C THR A 95 9.79 7.11 -10.58
N GLU A 96 10.77 7.49 -9.78
CA GLU A 96 12.19 7.25 -10.04
C GLU A 96 12.59 5.81 -9.66
N SER A 97 13.65 5.32 -10.30
CA SER A 97 14.24 4.00 -10.04
C SER A 97 15.77 4.06 -10.09
N ILE A 98 16.32 5.22 -9.69
CA ILE A 98 17.76 5.50 -9.62
C ILE A 98 18.39 4.71 -8.47
N PHE A 99 17.66 4.60 -7.35
CA PHE A 99 18.11 3.88 -6.16
C PHE A 99 17.20 2.67 -5.84
N PRO A 100 17.75 1.56 -5.33
CA PRO A 100 16.96 0.37 -4.97
C PRO A 100 15.79 0.65 -4.01
N GLU A 101 15.94 1.63 -3.13
CA GLU A 101 14.96 2.08 -2.15
C GLU A 101 13.72 2.66 -2.83
N GLN A 102 13.89 3.36 -3.95
CA GLN A 102 12.80 3.96 -4.70
C GLN A 102 11.84 2.89 -5.25
N ILE A 103 12.40 1.73 -5.63
CA ILE A 103 11.65 0.55 -6.08
C ILE A 103 11.04 -0.20 -4.90
N THR A 104 11.75 -0.26 -3.78
CA THR A 104 11.36 -1.03 -2.59
C THR A 104 10.22 -0.35 -1.81
N PHE A 105 10.33 0.96 -1.61
CA PHE A 105 9.34 1.77 -0.92
C PHE A 105 8.21 2.14 -1.87
N GLY A 106 8.48 2.79 -2.99
CA GLY A 106 7.46 3.14 -3.99
C GLY A 106 6.55 4.31 -3.63
N CYS A 107 6.61 4.85 -2.41
CA CYS A 107 6.02 6.15 -2.05
C CYS A 107 7.11 7.11 -1.57
N VAL A 108 6.93 8.39 -1.87
CA VAL A 108 7.83 9.46 -1.44
C VAL A 108 7.05 10.70 -1.03
N SER A 109 7.51 11.37 0.02
CA SER A 109 7.15 12.75 0.33
C SER A 109 8.38 13.61 0.11
N ARG A 110 8.34 14.49 -0.89
CA ARG A 110 9.49 15.33 -1.25
C ARG A 110 9.67 16.45 -0.22
N THR A 111 10.91 16.65 0.20
CA THR A 111 11.30 17.75 1.09
C THR A 111 11.91 18.88 0.28
N GLY A 112 12.01 20.08 0.85
CA GLY A 112 12.79 21.18 0.27
C GLY A 112 14.30 20.84 0.27
N ALA A 113 15.14 21.82 -0.08
CA ALA A 113 16.61 21.65 0.00
C ALA A 113 17.15 21.61 1.43
N THR A 114 16.35 22.04 2.41
CA THR A 114 16.66 21.97 3.83
C THR A 114 15.51 21.30 4.56
N TRP A 115 15.84 20.38 5.45
CA TRP A 115 14.86 19.72 6.30
C TRP A 115 15.48 19.31 7.64
N THR A 116 14.64 19.31 8.67
CA THR A 116 15.03 18.90 10.01
C THR A 116 14.03 17.87 10.51
N PHE A 117 14.54 16.73 10.94
CA PHE A 117 13.81 15.74 11.70
C PHE A 117 14.19 15.90 13.17
N PRO A 118 13.27 16.39 14.03
CA PRO A 118 13.57 16.56 15.45
C PRO A 118 13.81 15.22 16.15
N THR A 119 13.14 14.17 15.66
CA THR A 119 13.23 12.82 16.21
C THR A 119 13.30 11.81 15.06
N LEU A 120 14.41 11.08 14.96
CA LEU A 120 14.60 9.94 14.08
C LEU A 120 15.05 8.74 14.87
N THR A 121 14.50 7.57 14.55
CA THR A 121 15.05 6.30 15.01
C THR A 121 16.16 5.86 14.06
N VAL A 122 17.37 5.68 14.57
CA VAL A 122 18.49 5.11 13.81
C VAL A 122 18.37 3.60 13.86
N LEU A 123 18.41 2.96 12.69
CA LEU A 123 18.42 1.52 12.57
C LEU A 123 19.84 1.04 12.27
N SER A 124 20.25 -0.04 12.92
CA SER A 124 21.40 -0.85 12.52
C SER A 124 20.95 -2.28 12.28
N SER A 125 21.33 -2.86 11.15
CA SER A 125 20.83 -4.19 10.71
C SER A 125 19.29 -4.35 10.75
N GLY A 126 18.54 -3.24 10.61
CA GLY A 126 17.07 -3.23 10.70
C GLY A 126 16.49 -3.15 12.11
N GLU A 127 17.33 -3.01 13.13
CA GLU A 127 16.95 -2.87 14.54
C GLU A 127 17.15 -1.44 15.04
N PRO A 128 16.21 -0.86 15.81
CA PRO A 128 16.40 0.40 16.50
C PRO A 128 17.60 0.36 17.44
N VAL A 129 18.57 1.26 17.24
CA VAL A 129 19.76 1.35 18.09
C VAL A 129 19.90 2.68 18.82
N SER A 130 19.33 3.76 18.28
CA SER A 130 19.33 5.06 18.96
C SER A 130 18.24 5.98 18.41
N VAL A 131 18.00 7.08 19.11
CA VAL A 131 17.16 8.18 18.63
C VAL A 131 18.04 9.43 18.51
N LYS A 132 17.91 10.17 17.40
CA LYS A 132 18.69 11.39 17.14
C LYS A 132 17.83 12.45 16.46
N SER A 133 18.28 13.71 16.52
CA SER A 133 17.82 14.75 15.60
C SER A 133 18.77 14.81 14.40
N LEU A 134 18.23 15.02 13.20
CA LEU A 134 19.00 15.18 11.98
C LEU A 134 18.51 16.41 11.23
N ALA A 135 19.43 17.31 10.91
CA ALA A 135 19.21 18.38 9.96
C ALA A 135 20.02 18.09 8.70
N PHE A 136 19.44 18.32 7.54
CA PHE A 136 20.10 18.18 6.26
C PHE A 136 19.90 19.44 5.44
N THR A 137 20.95 19.81 4.72
CA THR A 137 20.95 20.91 3.75
C THR A 137 21.73 20.45 2.53
N ASP A 138 21.09 20.40 1.36
CA ASP A 138 21.79 20.15 0.11
C ASP A 138 22.47 21.46 -0.36
N PRO A 139 23.81 21.50 -0.49
CA PRO A 139 24.53 22.71 -0.91
C PRO A 139 24.25 23.11 -2.37
N LEU A 140 23.75 22.19 -3.20
CA LEU A 140 23.35 22.43 -4.58
C LEU A 140 21.85 22.77 -4.71
N GLY A 141 21.11 22.78 -3.60
CA GLY A 141 19.69 23.10 -3.58
C GLY A 141 18.77 21.98 -4.08
N ASN A 142 19.26 20.74 -4.20
CA ASN A 142 18.39 19.64 -4.60
C ASN A 142 17.40 19.29 -3.50
N THR A 143 16.21 18.86 -3.90
CA THR A 143 15.16 18.35 -3.00
C THR A 143 15.48 16.94 -2.55
N GLY A 144 15.20 16.64 -1.28
CA GLY A 144 15.24 15.28 -0.74
C GLY A 144 13.87 14.60 -0.74
N GLY A 145 13.79 13.51 0.01
CA GLY A 145 12.52 12.86 0.26
C GLY A 145 12.55 11.88 1.42
N VAL A 146 11.38 11.72 2.03
CA VAL A 146 11.09 10.65 2.98
C VAL A 146 10.33 9.56 2.23
N ASN A 147 10.77 8.32 2.37
CA ASN A 147 10.16 7.19 1.69
C ASN A 147 9.07 6.53 2.54
N ALA A 148 8.18 5.79 1.90
CA ALA A 148 7.24 4.90 2.59
C ALA A 148 6.91 3.69 1.71
N PHE A 149 6.58 2.57 2.34
CA PHE A 149 6.13 1.39 1.61
C PHE A 149 4.79 1.66 0.91
N SER A 150 4.75 1.35 -0.37
CA SER A 150 3.60 1.37 -1.27
C SER A 150 2.94 0.01 -1.32
N ILE A 151 1.63 0.01 -1.58
CA ILE A 151 0.87 -1.22 -1.84
C ILE A 151 0.19 -1.05 -3.18
N GLN A 152 0.51 -1.92 -4.15
CA GLN A 152 -0.20 -1.93 -5.41
C GLN A 152 -1.45 -2.80 -5.29
N ILE A 153 -2.58 -2.25 -5.71
CA ILE A 153 -3.83 -2.97 -5.87
C ILE A 153 -4.27 -2.87 -7.33
N ARG A 154 -5.04 -3.86 -7.76
CA ARG A 154 -5.74 -3.85 -9.03
C ARG A 154 -7.19 -4.24 -8.78
N TYR A 155 -8.08 -3.68 -9.57
CA TYR A 155 -9.49 -4.04 -9.52
C TYR A 155 -10.20 -3.65 -10.81
N GLN A 156 -11.29 -4.35 -11.07
CA GLN A 156 -12.33 -4.02 -12.03
C GLN A 156 -13.57 -3.51 -11.29
N SER A 157 -14.44 -2.79 -12.00
CA SER A 157 -15.68 -2.27 -11.40
C SER A 157 -16.60 -3.38 -10.88
N THR A 158 -16.52 -4.59 -11.45
CA THR A 158 -17.31 -5.77 -11.07
C THR A 158 -16.74 -6.54 -9.88
N ASP A 159 -15.52 -6.25 -9.43
CA ASP A 159 -14.87 -7.03 -8.36
C ASP A 159 -15.51 -6.81 -6.98
N PHE A 160 -16.25 -5.72 -6.83
CA PHE A 160 -16.90 -5.33 -5.57
C PHE A 160 -18.43 -5.36 -5.63
N THR A 161 -19.01 -5.82 -6.74
CA THR A 161 -20.47 -6.01 -6.83
C THR A 161 -20.87 -7.32 -6.15
N THR A 162 -21.77 -7.23 -5.17
CA THR A 162 -22.42 -8.42 -4.59
C THR A 162 -23.24 -9.13 -5.67
N PRO A 163 -23.18 -10.47 -5.81
CA PRO A 163 -24.04 -11.17 -6.74
C PRO A 163 -25.50 -10.96 -6.37
N THR A 164 -26.32 -10.51 -7.31
CA THR A 164 -27.77 -10.46 -7.15
C THR A 164 -28.28 -11.88 -7.01
N ILE A 165 -28.80 -12.25 -5.83
CA ILE A 165 -29.53 -13.51 -5.66
C ILE A 165 -30.86 -13.36 -6.40
N THR A 166 -30.93 -13.88 -7.62
CA THR A 166 -32.22 -14.06 -8.29
C THR A 166 -33.00 -15.11 -7.50
N SER A 167 -33.98 -14.68 -6.71
CA SER A 167 -34.93 -15.61 -6.10
C SER A 167 -35.66 -16.33 -7.22
N ALA A 168 -35.39 -17.63 -7.40
CA ALA A 168 -36.17 -18.45 -8.29
C ALA A 168 -37.63 -18.41 -7.80
N VAL A 169 -38.53 -17.86 -8.61
CA VAL A 169 -39.97 -17.99 -8.39
C VAL A 169 -40.28 -19.48 -8.43
N ARG A 170 -40.55 -20.05 -7.26
CA ARG A 170 -41.02 -21.43 -7.14
C ARG A 170 -42.30 -21.55 -7.97
N PRO A 171 -42.38 -22.45 -8.97
CA PRO A 171 -43.64 -22.69 -9.67
C PRO A 171 -44.72 -23.06 -8.65
N PRO A 172 -45.98 -22.61 -8.84
CA PRO A 172 -47.06 -22.96 -7.93
C PRO A 172 -47.16 -24.49 -7.83
N GLN A 173 -47.09 -24.98 -6.60
CA GLN A 173 -47.16 -26.41 -6.27
C GLN A 173 -48.56 -26.92 -6.67
N PRO A 174 -48.70 -27.95 -7.54
CA PRO A 174 -50.02 -28.44 -7.90
C PRO A 174 -50.71 -29.07 -6.69
N HIS A 175 -51.91 -28.57 -6.38
CA HIS A 175 -52.79 -29.14 -5.36
C HIS A 175 -53.09 -30.61 -5.70
N CYS A 176 -52.75 -31.51 -4.78
CA CYS A 176 -53.25 -32.89 -4.85
C CYS A 176 -54.75 -32.89 -4.55
N LEU A 177 -55.56 -33.11 -5.58
CA LEU A 177 -56.97 -33.50 -5.46
C LEU A 177 -57.02 -34.86 -4.74
N ARG A 178 -57.60 -34.88 -3.53
CA ARG A 178 -58.07 -36.13 -2.90
C ARG A 178 -59.18 -36.70 -3.78
N GLN A 179 -58.97 -37.89 -4.35
CA GLN A 179 -60.04 -38.74 -4.85
C GLN A 179 -60.37 -39.77 -3.76
N ASN A 180 -61.67 -39.79 -3.40
CA ASN A 180 -62.45 -40.75 -2.60
C ASN A 180 -61.81 -41.37 -1.35
#